data_AF-A0A958QS89-F1
#
_entry.id   AF-A0A958QS89-F1
#
_cell.length_a   1.000
_cell.length_b   1.000
_cell.length_c   1.000
_cell.angle_alpha   90.00
_cell.angle_beta   90.00
_cell.angle_gamma   90.00
#
_symmetry.space_group_name_H-M   'P 1'
#
loop_
_entity.id
_entity.type
_entity.pdbx_description
1 polymer ?
#
loop_
_entity_poly.entity_id
_entity_poly.type
_entity_poly.pdbx_seq_one_letter_code
_entity_poly.pdbx_strand_id
1 'polypeptide(L)'
;PYVNYVQASESVLAVNGAITGFDGLLKDYPRVEDGTFGEIYFDRVVQGGTSLSSHFCRIVDETLDTALRSMGSQYECNIIVYPVATSDIGFYEALRVHWQNGNKNDIVVCIGYLNNSVQWCRVMAWTDHKLFLEKLETRVRELETLEGKGELLAATILDQIRAPGDAGYLRKPMADYAFLASDIRMPLWAYLILVPFAWLMSLTTVWLFIHD
;
A
#
# COMPACT_ATOMS: atom_id res chain seq x y z
N PRO A 1 9.61 13.14 9.32
CA PRO A 1 8.44 13.07 8.41
C PRO A 1 8.88 12.72 6.98
N TYR A 2 8.65 11.48 6.55
CA TYR A 2 8.95 11.02 5.20
C TYR A 2 7.74 11.34 4.31
N VAL A 3 7.89 12.28 3.38
CA VAL A 3 6.82 12.64 2.44
C VAL A 3 6.78 11.57 1.35
N ASN A 4 5.64 10.88 1.22
CA ASN A 4 5.41 9.92 0.16
C ASN A 4 5.04 10.66 -1.13
N TYR A 5 6.04 10.95 -1.99
CA TYR A 5 5.86 11.65 -3.28
C TYR A 5 4.86 10.96 -4.23
N VAL A 6 4.67 9.65 -4.07
CA VAL A 6 3.74 8.86 -4.90
C VAL A 6 2.29 9.22 -4.62
N GLN A 7 1.92 9.33 -3.34
CA GLN A 7 0.57 9.73 -2.92
C GLN A 7 0.30 11.22 -3.15
N ALA A 8 1.36 12.03 -3.29
CA ALA A 8 1.25 13.46 -3.48
C ALA A 8 1.11 13.88 -4.98
N SER A 9 1.30 12.95 -5.93
CA SER A 9 1.27 13.28 -7.37
C SER A 9 -0.07 12.93 -8.02
N GLU A 10 -0.75 13.93 -8.60
CA GLU A 10 -2.04 13.76 -9.29
C GLU A 10 -1.94 12.97 -10.61
N SER A 11 -0.77 12.93 -11.25
CA SER A 11 -0.59 12.28 -12.56
C SER A 11 -0.70 10.76 -12.49
N VAL A 12 -0.43 10.17 -11.31
CA VAL A 12 -0.58 8.74 -11.01
C VAL A 12 -2.05 8.38 -10.68
N LEU A 13 -2.90 9.37 -10.37
CA LEU A 13 -4.27 9.20 -9.85
C LEU A 13 -5.36 9.17 -10.92
N ALA A 14 -5.04 9.42 -12.20
CA ALA A 14 -6.03 9.70 -13.25
C ALA A 14 -6.68 8.45 -13.90
N VAL A 15 -7.23 7.51 -13.12
CA VAL A 15 -8.06 6.39 -13.64
C VAL A 15 -9.45 6.43 -12.99
N ASN A 16 -10.24 7.45 -13.33
CA ASN A 16 -11.54 7.72 -12.70
C ASN A 16 -12.70 6.77 -13.12
N GLY A 17 -12.47 5.80 -14.00
CA GLY A 17 -13.51 4.93 -14.56
C GLY A 17 -13.71 3.57 -13.86
N ALA A 18 -12.86 3.20 -12.91
CA ALA A 18 -12.78 1.82 -12.41
C ALA A 18 -13.57 1.52 -11.12
N ILE A 19 -14.11 2.53 -10.44
CA ILE A 19 -14.65 2.38 -9.07
C ILE A 19 -16.12 1.89 -9.05
N THR A 20 -16.88 2.13 -10.11
CA THR A 20 -18.33 1.89 -10.12
C THR A 20 -18.66 0.41 -9.96
N GLY A 21 -19.38 0.05 -8.89
CA GLY A 21 -19.87 -1.31 -8.65
C GLY A 21 -19.17 -2.07 -7.52
N PHE A 22 -18.11 -1.51 -6.92
CA PHE A 22 -17.34 -2.16 -5.85
C PHE A 22 -17.40 -1.45 -4.49
N ASP A 23 -18.23 -0.41 -4.33
CA ASP A 23 -18.26 0.46 -3.14
C ASP A 23 -18.50 -0.30 -1.81
N GLY A 24 -19.22 -1.43 -1.85
CA GLY A 24 -19.44 -2.28 -0.66
C GLY A 24 -18.27 -3.19 -0.30
N LEU A 25 -17.37 -3.44 -1.25
CA LEU A 25 -16.20 -4.33 -1.12
C LEU A 25 -14.92 -3.56 -0.86
N LEU A 26 -14.84 -2.31 -1.32
CA LEU A 26 -13.73 -1.40 -1.06
C LEU A 26 -13.72 -1.00 0.43
N LYS A 27 -12.55 -1.14 1.05
CA LYS A 27 -12.29 -0.72 2.43
C LYS A 27 -11.22 0.35 2.42
N ASP A 28 -11.34 1.25 3.39
CA ASP A 28 -10.32 2.27 3.62
C ASP A 28 -8.96 1.62 3.88
N TYR A 29 -7.92 2.36 3.49
CA TYR A 29 -6.54 1.93 3.70
C TYR A 29 -6.28 1.65 5.20
N PRO A 30 -5.66 0.51 5.57
CA PRO A 30 -5.45 0.15 6.97
C PRO A 30 -4.65 1.23 7.70
N ARG A 31 -5.18 1.66 8.85
CA ARG A 31 -4.49 2.62 9.71
C ARG A 31 -3.82 1.86 10.82
N VAL A 32 -2.72 2.43 11.28
CA VAL A 32 -2.05 1.99 12.50
C VAL A 32 -3.01 2.25 13.67
N GLU A 33 -3.34 1.22 14.43
CA GLU A 33 -4.20 1.32 15.61
C GLU A 33 -3.35 1.34 16.88
N ASP A 34 -3.67 2.27 17.78
CA ASP A 34 -3.08 2.34 19.11
C ASP A 34 -3.78 1.33 20.03
N GLY A 35 -3.08 0.29 20.44
CA GLY A 35 -3.57 -0.67 21.43
C GLY A 35 -3.71 -0.05 22.82
N THR A 36 -4.54 -0.66 23.66
CA THR A 36 -4.87 -0.22 25.04
C THR A 36 -3.63 -0.01 25.94
N PHE A 37 -2.47 -0.57 25.59
CA PHE A 37 -1.22 -0.47 26.33
C PHE A 37 -0.08 0.23 25.56
N GLY A 38 -0.39 0.95 24.48
CA GLY A 38 0.62 1.60 23.63
C GLY A 38 1.33 0.64 22.66
N GLU A 39 0.80 -0.57 22.51
CA GLU A 39 1.22 -1.50 21.47
C GLU A 39 0.64 -1.03 20.14
N ILE A 40 1.52 -0.80 19.17
CA ILE A 40 1.16 -0.37 17.83
C ILE A 40 0.78 -1.62 17.02
N TYR A 41 -0.49 -1.75 16.67
CA TYR A 41 -0.99 -2.85 15.84
C TYR A 41 -1.33 -2.36 14.44
N PHE A 42 -1.15 -3.23 13.45
CA PHE A 42 -1.48 -2.94 12.07
C PHE A 42 -2.15 -4.18 11.47
N ASP A 43 -3.45 -4.08 11.20
CA ASP A 43 -4.21 -5.16 10.58
C ASP A 43 -3.69 -5.43 9.16
N ARG A 44 -3.05 -6.58 9.00
CA ARG A 44 -2.46 -6.99 7.71
C ARG A 44 -3.47 -7.68 6.81
N VAL A 45 -4.60 -8.15 7.36
CA VAL A 45 -5.64 -8.85 6.59
C VAL A 45 -6.90 -7.98 6.49
N VAL A 46 -7.20 -7.51 5.28
CA VAL A 46 -8.37 -6.66 5.01
C VAL A 46 -9.41 -7.45 4.23
N GLN A 47 -10.56 -7.72 4.83
CA GLN A 47 -11.61 -8.51 4.18
C GLN A 47 -12.64 -7.64 3.47
N GLY A 48 -12.84 -7.88 2.17
CA GLY A 48 -13.90 -7.27 1.37
C GLY A 48 -15.03 -8.26 1.13
N GLY A 49 -16.02 -8.33 2.01
CA GLY A 49 -17.21 -9.18 1.84
C GLY A 49 -16.97 -10.69 1.91
N THR A 50 -15.75 -11.15 2.21
CA THR A 50 -15.43 -12.57 2.41
C THR A 50 -15.85 -13.04 3.79
N SER A 51 -16.23 -14.32 3.90
CA SER A 51 -16.56 -14.99 5.17
C SER A 51 -15.41 -15.86 5.67
N LEU A 52 -14.15 -15.41 5.56
CA LEU A 52 -13.02 -16.19 6.08
C LEU A 52 -13.09 -16.22 7.61
N SER A 53 -12.64 -17.33 8.20
CA SER A 53 -12.69 -17.49 9.64
C SER A 53 -11.76 -16.49 10.34
N SER A 54 -12.19 -15.95 11.48
CA SER A 54 -11.34 -15.07 12.30
C SER A 54 -10.03 -15.74 12.69
N HIS A 55 -10.05 -17.08 12.83
CA HIS A 55 -8.85 -17.88 13.07
C HIS A 55 -7.84 -17.79 11.91
N PHE A 56 -8.30 -17.88 10.66
CA PHE A 56 -7.45 -17.70 9.49
C PHE A 56 -6.81 -16.31 9.48
N CYS A 57 -7.62 -15.26 9.66
CA CYS A 57 -7.12 -13.88 9.64
C CYS A 57 -6.06 -13.65 10.71
N ARG A 58 -6.32 -14.11 11.94
CA ARG A 58 -5.38 -14.01 13.06
C ARG A 58 -4.06 -14.71 12.78
N ILE A 59 -4.10 -15.93 12.22
CA ILE A 59 -2.87 -16.67 11.88
C ILE A 59 -2.03 -15.91 10.86
N VAL A 60 -2.66 -15.44 9.78
CA VAL A 60 -1.95 -14.72 8.72
C VAL A 60 -1.34 -13.43 9.29
N ASP A 61 -2.13 -12.70 10.07
CA ASP A 61 -1.71 -11.44 10.68
C ASP A 61 -0.52 -11.63 11.64
N GLU A 62 -0.63 -12.55 12.61
CA GLU A 62 0.44 -12.85 13.57
C GLU A 62 1.72 -13.35 12.88
N THR A 63 1.57 -14.19 11.85
CA THR A 63 2.71 -14.75 11.11
C THR A 63 3.45 -13.66 10.32
N LEU A 64 2.70 -12.82 9.61
CA LEU A 64 3.28 -11.72 8.84
C LEU A 64 3.88 -10.65 9.76
N ASP A 65 3.23 -10.32 10.87
CA ASP A 65 3.76 -9.35 11.82
C ASP A 65 5.08 -9.82 12.44
N THR A 66 5.12 -11.08 12.88
CA THR A 66 6.35 -11.69 13.43
C THR A 66 7.47 -11.69 12.40
N ALA A 67 7.17 -12.04 11.14
CA ALA A 67 8.18 -12.04 10.09
C ALA A 67 8.68 -10.62 9.78
N LEU A 68 7.79 -9.63 9.72
CA LEU A 68 8.12 -8.25 9.40
C LEU A 68 8.90 -7.53 10.49
N ARG A 69 8.87 -7.99 11.75
CA ARG A 69 9.81 -7.50 12.79
C ARG A 69 11.27 -7.74 12.42
N SER A 70 11.56 -8.84 11.71
CA SER A 70 12.91 -9.15 11.23
C SER A 70 13.17 -8.65 9.81
N MET A 71 12.17 -8.76 8.94
CA MET A 71 12.29 -8.40 7.52
C MET A 71 12.13 -6.91 7.26
N GLY A 72 11.43 -6.19 8.13
CA GLY A 72 11.19 -4.75 8.01
C GLY A 72 12.48 -3.93 8.02
N SER A 73 13.51 -4.35 8.76
CA SER A 73 14.82 -3.67 8.71
C SER A 73 15.65 -4.02 7.47
N GLN A 74 15.40 -5.17 6.84
CA GLN A 74 16.20 -5.65 5.71
C GLN A 74 15.60 -5.26 4.35
N TYR A 75 14.29 -5.37 4.21
CA TYR A 75 13.56 -5.14 2.97
C TYR A 75 12.76 -3.84 2.99
N GLU A 76 12.57 -3.24 4.18
CA GLU A 76 11.77 -2.03 4.38
C GLU A 76 10.39 -2.11 3.70
N CYS A 77 9.77 -3.29 3.77
CA CYS A 77 8.47 -3.56 3.19
C CYS A 77 7.39 -3.74 4.27
N ASN A 78 6.15 -3.50 3.87
CA ASN A 78 4.94 -3.79 4.63
C ASN A 78 4.05 -4.70 3.78
N ILE A 79 3.43 -5.70 4.39
CA ILE A 79 2.63 -6.69 3.66
C ILE A 79 1.18 -6.56 4.10
N ILE A 80 0.28 -6.47 3.12
CA ILE A 80 -1.18 -6.44 3.30
C ILE A 80 -1.78 -7.54 2.42
N VAL A 81 -2.69 -8.32 2.98
CA VAL A 81 -3.43 -9.37 2.29
C VAL A 81 -4.89 -8.95 2.23
N TYR A 82 -5.44 -8.84 1.03
CA TYR A 82 -6.81 -8.38 0.79
C TYR A 82 -7.63 -9.47 0.07
N PRO A 83 -8.22 -10.43 0.79
CA PRO A 83 -9.23 -11.31 0.22
C PRO A 83 -10.55 -10.55 0.00
N VAL A 84 -11.11 -10.67 -1.21
CA VAL A 84 -12.35 -10.01 -1.62
C VAL A 84 -13.34 -11.01 -2.24
N ALA A 85 -14.62 -10.89 -1.89
CA ALA A 85 -15.69 -11.78 -2.34
C ALA A 85 -16.18 -11.46 -3.75
N THR A 86 -15.28 -11.55 -4.73
CA THR A 86 -15.60 -11.33 -6.14
C THR A 86 -14.72 -12.19 -7.05
N SER A 87 -15.29 -12.62 -8.18
CA SER A 87 -14.54 -13.22 -9.29
C SER A 87 -14.09 -12.18 -10.32
N ASP A 88 -14.56 -10.93 -10.20
CA ASP A 88 -14.22 -9.85 -11.13
C ASP A 88 -12.86 -9.23 -10.79
N ILE A 89 -11.92 -9.35 -11.73
CA ILE A 89 -10.58 -8.79 -11.60
C ILE A 89 -10.57 -7.25 -11.68
N GLY A 90 -11.63 -6.63 -12.20
CA GLY A 90 -11.81 -5.18 -12.23
C GLY A 90 -11.74 -4.53 -10.85
N PHE A 91 -12.03 -5.28 -9.79
CA PHE A 91 -11.83 -4.83 -8.41
C PHE A 91 -10.38 -4.42 -8.13
N TYR A 92 -9.39 -5.10 -8.72
CA TYR A 92 -7.98 -4.75 -8.53
C TYR A 92 -7.68 -3.32 -8.99
N GLU A 93 -8.21 -2.92 -10.15
CA GLU A 93 -8.03 -1.56 -10.65
C GLU A 93 -8.84 -0.56 -9.80
N ALA A 94 -10.04 -0.92 -9.36
CA ALA A 94 -10.82 -0.10 -8.42
C ALA A 94 -10.04 0.16 -7.11
N LEU A 95 -9.43 -0.88 -6.54
CA LEU A 95 -8.61 -0.80 -5.33
C LEU A 95 -7.37 0.05 -5.54
N ARG A 96 -6.68 -0.10 -6.69
CA ARG A 96 -5.52 0.74 -7.04
C ARG A 96 -5.88 2.21 -7.07
N VAL A 97 -7.03 2.56 -7.64
CA VAL A 97 -7.46 3.96 -7.67
C VAL A 97 -7.84 4.44 -6.27
N HIS A 98 -8.61 3.63 -5.53
CA HIS A 98 -9.06 3.95 -4.19
C HIS A 98 -7.89 4.16 -3.21
N TRP A 99 -6.87 3.32 -3.27
CA TRP A 99 -5.68 3.39 -2.41
C TRP A 99 -4.52 4.18 -3.04
N GLN A 100 -4.74 4.82 -4.19
CA GLN A 100 -3.72 5.63 -4.86
C GLN A 100 -2.42 4.85 -5.17
N ASN A 101 -2.57 3.60 -5.64
CA ASN A 101 -1.51 2.61 -5.85
C ASN A 101 -0.77 2.14 -4.58
N GLY A 102 -1.36 2.34 -3.40
CA GLY A 102 -0.78 1.95 -2.11
C GLY A 102 0.44 2.80 -1.72
N ASN A 103 0.99 2.58 -0.53
CA ASN A 103 2.28 3.21 -0.21
C ASN A 103 3.40 2.51 -0.95
N LYS A 104 4.48 3.26 -1.13
CA LYS A 104 5.70 2.80 -1.78
C LYS A 104 6.28 1.51 -1.17
N ASN A 105 6.19 1.36 0.14
CA ASN A 105 6.77 0.21 0.83
C ASN A 105 5.79 -0.97 0.94
N ASP A 106 4.56 -0.82 0.46
CA ASP A 106 3.56 -1.87 0.60
C ASP A 106 3.67 -2.92 -0.50
N ILE A 107 3.39 -4.14 -0.10
CA ILE A 107 3.12 -5.29 -0.95
C ILE A 107 1.69 -5.71 -0.61
N VAL A 108 0.74 -5.27 -1.43
CA VAL A 108 -0.68 -5.60 -1.27
C VAL A 108 -0.99 -6.80 -2.15
N VAL A 109 -1.30 -7.93 -1.53
CA VAL A 109 -1.73 -9.17 -2.19
C VAL A 109 -3.25 -9.19 -2.22
N CYS A 110 -3.84 -8.83 -3.36
CA CYS A 110 -5.28 -8.80 -3.57
C CYS A 110 -5.76 -10.14 -4.15
N ILE A 111 -6.71 -10.79 -3.48
CA ILE A 111 -7.15 -12.15 -3.82
C ILE A 111 -8.66 -12.15 -4.03
N GLY A 112 -9.10 -12.43 -5.25
CA GLY A 112 -10.49 -12.73 -5.55
C GLY A 112 -10.85 -14.10 -5.00
N TYR A 113 -11.68 -14.16 -3.96
CA TYR A 113 -12.05 -15.37 -3.25
C TYR A 113 -13.58 -15.53 -3.21
N LEU A 114 -14.10 -16.46 -4.00
CA LEU A 114 -15.54 -16.70 -4.13
C LEU A 114 -15.82 -18.20 -4.10
N ASN A 115 -16.92 -18.60 -3.46
CA ASN A 115 -17.33 -20.00 -3.33
C ASN A 115 -16.20 -20.92 -2.81
N ASN A 116 -15.50 -20.46 -1.78
CA ASN A 116 -14.37 -21.14 -1.15
C ASN A 116 -13.16 -21.42 -2.07
N SER A 117 -13.06 -20.73 -3.20
CA SER A 117 -11.97 -20.91 -4.15
C SER A 117 -11.35 -19.57 -4.59
N VAL A 118 -10.03 -19.59 -4.76
CA VAL A 118 -9.25 -18.47 -5.31
C VAL A 118 -9.53 -18.37 -6.81
N GLN A 119 -10.20 -17.29 -7.20
CA GLN A 119 -10.56 -17.00 -8.60
C GLN A 119 -9.41 -16.31 -9.33
N TRP A 120 -8.75 -15.37 -8.65
CA TRP A 120 -7.63 -14.60 -9.19
C TRP A 120 -6.77 -14.06 -8.05
N CYS A 121 -5.52 -13.72 -8.36
CA CYS A 121 -4.62 -13.03 -7.45
C CYS A 121 -3.87 -11.94 -8.23
N ARG A 122 -3.78 -10.74 -7.66
CA ARG A 122 -3.01 -9.62 -8.19
C ARG A 122 -2.21 -8.96 -7.07
N VAL A 123 -0.98 -8.58 -7.37
CA VAL A 123 -0.08 -7.96 -6.39
C VAL A 123 0.20 -6.52 -6.78
N MET A 124 -0.12 -5.60 -5.88
CA MET A 124 0.25 -4.19 -5.97
C MET A 124 1.50 -3.95 -5.13
N ALA A 125 2.63 -3.69 -5.77
CA ALA A 125 3.87 -3.33 -5.09
C ALA A 125 4.74 -2.45 -5.99
N TRP A 126 5.51 -1.55 -5.36
CA TRP A 126 6.44 -0.68 -6.05
C TRP A 126 7.82 -1.34 -6.17
N THR A 127 8.00 -2.13 -7.23
CA THR A 127 9.23 -2.87 -7.53
C THR A 127 9.47 -2.94 -9.03
N ASP A 128 10.74 -2.97 -9.44
CA ASP A 128 11.11 -3.22 -10.85
C ASP A 128 11.18 -4.74 -11.16
N HIS A 129 11.13 -5.58 -10.13
CA HIS A 129 11.13 -7.04 -10.25
C HIS A 129 9.74 -7.56 -10.66
N LYS A 130 9.44 -7.52 -11.96
CA LYS A 130 8.16 -8.05 -12.49
C LYS A 130 7.99 -9.54 -12.24
N LEU A 131 9.09 -10.30 -12.28
CA LEU A 131 9.07 -11.74 -12.04
C LEU A 131 8.64 -12.09 -10.60
N PHE A 132 8.97 -11.23 -9.63
CA PHE A 132 8.47 -11.36 -8.26
C PHE A 132 6.93 -11.29 -8.21
N LEU A 133 6.34 -10.29 -8.88
CA LEU A 133 4.88 -10.12 -8.93
C LEU A 133 4.19 -11.35 -9.55
N GLU A 134 4.63 -11.74 -10.74
CA GLU A 134 4.06 -12.87 -11.49
C GLU A 134 4.15 -14.19 -10.73
N LYS A 135 5.30 -14.45 -10.07
CA LYS A 135 5.49 -15.66 -9.28
C LYS A 135 4.64 -15.65 -8.01
N LEU A 136 4.55 -14.52 -7.32
CA LEU A 136 3.72 -14.40 -6.13
C LEU A 136 2.24 -14.63 -6.46
N GLU A 137 1.74 -14.00 -7.53
CA GLU A 137 0.37 -14.19 -8.02
C GLU A 137 0.09 -15.64 -8.38
N THR A 138 1.04 -16.30 -9.04
CA THR A 138 0.88 -17.70 -9.46
C THR A 138 0.87 -18.64 -8.27
N ARG A 139 1.82 -18.50 -7.34
CA ARG A 139 1.90 -19.35 -6.14
C ARG A 139 0.70 -19.19 -5.22
N VAL A 140 0.15 -17.98 -5.09
CA VAL A 140 -1.08 -17.76 -4.31
C VAL A 140 -2.29 -18.40 -5.00
N ARG A 141 -2.37 -18.38 -6.34
CA ARG A 141 -3.44 -19.08 -7.08
C ARG A 141 -3.34 -20.60 -6.95
N GLU A 142 -2.14 -21.15 -6.91
CA GLU A 142 -1.90 -22.59 -6.70
C GLU A 142 -2.41 -23.11 -5.34
N LEU A 143 -2.71 -22.23 -4.39
CA LEU A 143 -3.33 -22.64 -3.13
C LEU A 143 -4.77 -23.13 -3.33
N GLU A 144 -5.44 -22.70 -4.41
CA GLU A 144 -6.83 -23.00 -4.82
C GLU A 144 -7.93 -22.57 -3.82
N THR A 145 -7.64 -22.62 -2.53
CA THR A 145 -8.49 -22.22 -1.41
C THR A 145 -7.65 -21.57 -0.31
N LEU A 146 -8.30 -20.75 0.52
CA LEU A 146 -7.68 -20.11 1.67
C LEU A 146 -8.09 -20.79 2.99
N GLU A 147 -9.14 -21.62 2.99
CA GLU A 147 -9.64 -22.27 4.20
C GLU A 147 -8.58 -23.19 4.81
N GLY A 148 -8.24 -22.94 6.08
CA GLY A 148 -7.23 -23.72 6.82
C GLY A 148 -5.79 -23.54 6.33
N LYS A 149 -5.54 -22.72 5.30
CA LYS A 149 -4.21 -22.54 4.69
C LYS A 149 -3.56 -21.19 5.05
N GLY A 150 -3.93 -20.59 6.17
CA GLY A 150 -3.40 -19.28 6.61
C GLY A 150 -1.88 -19.27 6.74
N GLU A 151 -1.30 -20.27 7.42
CA GLU A 151 0.16 -20.40 7.58
C GLU A 151 0.86 -20.58 6.22
N LEU A 152 0.27 -21.41 5.35
CA LEU A 152 0.82 -21.69 4.02
C LEU A 152 0.78 -20.46 3.11
N LEU A 153 -0.28 -19.65 3.17
CA LEU A 153 -0.38 -18.38 2.46
C LEU A 153 0.72 -17.42 2.93
N ALA A 154 0.84 -17.23 4.25
CA ALA A 154 1.85 -16.35 4.82
C ALA A 154 3.27 -16.82 4.45
N ALA A 155 3.57 -18.11 4.60
CA ALA A 155 4.85 -18.69 4.20
C ALA A 155 5.14 -18.49 2.70
N THR A 156 4.14 -18.69 1.84
CA THR A 156 4.28 -18.49 0.39
C THR A 156 4.68 -17.05 0.05
N ILE A 157 4.04 -16.07 0.70
CA ILE A 157 4.36 -14.65 0.51
C ILE A 157 5.79 -14.37 0.98
N LEU A 158 6.14 -14.81 2.19
CA LEU A 158 7.45 -14.56 2.79
C LEU A 158 8.59 -15.21 2.01
N ASP A 159 8.41 -16.45 1.56
CA ASP A 159 9.39 -17.16 0.74
C ASP A 159 9.60 -16.47 -0.60
N GLN A 160 8.53 -15.95 -1.21
CA GLN A 160 8.64 -15.23 -2.47
C GLN A 160 9.37 -13.89 -2.31
N ILE A 161 9.14 -13.19 -1.20
CA ILE A 161 9.87 -11.95 -0.88
C ILE A 161 11.36 -12.23 -0.72
N ARG A 162 11.71 -13.34 -0.06
CA ARG A 162 13.11 -13.76 0.19
C ARG A 162 13.79 -14.43 -1.00
N ALA A 163 13.07 -14.67 -2.09
CA ALA A 163 13.62 -15.37 -3.24
C ALA A 163 14.86 -14.62 -3.80
N PRO A 164 15.88 -15.32 -4.30
CA PRO A 164 17.07 -14.68 -4.82
C PRO A 164 16.83 -14.01 -6.18
N GLY A 165 17.58 -12.92 -6.43
CA GLY A 165 17.58 -12.20 -7.70
C GLY A 165 16.25 -11.54 -8.05
N ASP A 166 15.92 -11.50 -9.34
CA ASP A 166 14.73 -10.83 -9.87
C ASP A 166 13.41 -11.50 -9.45
N ALA A 167 13.48 -12.70 -8.87
CA ALA A 167 12.33 -13.39 -8.30
C ALA A 167 11.97 -12.86 -6.89
N GLY A 168 12.91 -12.23 -6.19
CA GLY A 168 12.69 -11.64 -4.87
C GLY A 168 12.12 -10.24 -4.92
N TYR A 169 11.68 -9.74 -3.77
CA TYR A 169 11.28 -8.34 -3.66
C TYR A 169 12.50 -7.42 -3.64
N LEU A 170 12.49 -6.38 -4.48
CA LEU A 170 13.45 -5.29 -4.43
C LEU A 170 12.69 -3.97 -4.24
N ARG A 171 12.95 -3.31 -3.11
CA ARG A 171 12.41 -2.00 -2.84
C ARG A 171 13.03 -0.97 -3.79
N LYS A 172 12.20 -0.16 -4.42
CA LYS A 172 12.66 0.96 -5.24
C LYS A 172 13.23 2.09 -4.36
N PRO A 173 14.44 2.62 -4.61
CA PRO A 173 15.00 3.71 -3.81
C PRO A 173 14.19 5.01 -3.97
N MET A 174 14.28 5.93 -3.00
CA MET A 174 13.50 7.19 -3.03
C MET A 174 14.00 8.18 -4.08
N ALA A 175 15.28 8.12 -4.40
CA ALA A 175 15.90 8.94 -5.44
C ALA A 175 15.17 8.81 -6.77
N ASP A 176 14.70 7.60 -7.11
CA ASP A 176 13.99 7.33 -8.36
C ASP A 176 12.64 8.05 -8.45
N TYR A 177 12.09 8.52 -7.33
CA TYR A 177 10.82 9.27 -7.29
C TYR A 177 11.05 10.78 -7.17
N ALA A 178 12.29 11.27 -7.27
CA ALA A 178 12.58 12.70 -7.20
C ALA A 178 11.87 13.50 -8.32
N PHE A 179 11.59 12.87 -9.47
CA PHE A 179 10.80 13.49 -10.54
C PHE A 179 9.33 13.76 -10.14
N LEU A 180 8.78 13.02 -9.16
CA LEU A 180 7.45 13.29 -8.63
C LEU A 180 7.45 14.50 -7.69
N ALA A 181 8.60 14.91 -7.15
CA ALA A 181 8.67 16.10 -6.31
C ALA A 181 8.35 17.38 -7.11
N SER A 182 8.66 17.42 -8.42
CA SER A 182 8.25 18.53 -9.29
C SER A 182 6.76 18.52 -9.64
N ASP A 183 6.08 17.39 -9.46
CA ASP A 183 4.63 17.25 -9.68
C ASP A 183 3.80 17.55 -8.43
N ILE A 184 4.43 17.72 -7.26
CA ILE A 184 3.72 18.18 -6.05
C ILE A 184 3.26 19.62 -6.28
N ARG A 185 2.00 19.78 -6.66
CA ARG A 185 1.34 21.07 -6.65
C ARG A 185 0.93 21.38 -5.21
N MET A 186 1.44 22.48 -4.67
CA MET A 186 0.98 22.95 -3.37
C MET A 186 -0.54 23.24 -3.44
N PRO A 187 -1.31 22.90 -2.41
CA PRO A 187 -2.73 23.21 -2.40
C PRO A 187 -2.93 24.73 -2.37
N LEU A 188 -4.02 25.21 -2.98
CA LEU A 188 -4.31 26.65 -3.13
C LEU A 188 -4.21 27.44 -1.81
N TRP A 189 -4.63 26.85 -0.69
CA TRP A 189 -4.50 27.48 0.62
C TRP A 189 -3.05 27.74 1.03
N ALA A 190 -2.11 26.88 0.64
CA ALA A 190 -0.70 27.05 0.97
C ALA A 190 -0.12 28.27 0.22
N TYR A 191 -0.53 28.50 -1.02
CA TYR A 191 -0.20 29.73 -1.75
C TYR A 191 -0.78 30.98 -1.07
N LEU A 192 -2.01 30.91 -0.56
CA LEU A 192 -2.64 32.01 0.16
C LEU A 192 -1.93 32.36 1.47
N ILE A 193 -1.17 31.44 2.08
CA ILE A 193 -0.36 31.71 3.28
C ILE A 193 1.05 32.17 2.90
N LEU A 194 1.70 31.45 1.98
CA LEU A 194 3.10 31.70 1.59
C LEU A 194 3.30 33.06 0.93
N VAL A 195 2.39 33.46 0.03
CA VAL A 195 2.56 34.71 -0.73
C VAL A 195 2.48 35.94 0.18
N PRO A 196 1.48 36.09 1.07
CA PRO A 196 1.44 37.21 2.01
C PRO A 196 2.59 37.17 3.01
N PHE A 197 2.98 35.98 3.48
CA PHE A 197 4.10 35.82 4.40
C PHE A 197 5.43 36.28 3.78
N ALA A 198 5.70 35.88 2.53
CA ALA A 198 6.88 36.32 1.79
C ALA A 198 6.87 37.85 1.54
N TRP A 199 5.70 38.40 1.24
CA TRP A 199 5.51 39.85 1.12
C TRP A 199 5.80 40.58 2.43
N LEU A 200 5.30 40.07 3.55
CA LEU A 200 5.53 40.66 4.87
C LEU A 200 7.02 40.66 5.22
N MET A 201 7.71 39.53 4.99
CA MET A 201 9.15 39.41 5.19
C MET A 201 9.91 40.41 4.32
N SER A 202 9.56 40.54 3.04
CA SER A 202 10.18 41.53 2.15
C SER A 202 9.95 42.98 2.61
N LEU A 203 8.77 43.31 3.14
CA LEU A 203 8.49 44.64 3.67
C LEU A 203 9.29 44.91 4.95
N THR A 204 9.42 43.91 5.83
CA THR A 204 10.22 44.05 7.05
C THR A 204 11.71 44.24 6.76
N THR A 205 12.29 43.53 5.78
CA THR A 205 13.69 43.72 5.42
C THR A 205 13.95 45.12 4.84
N VAL A 206 13.05 45.64 4.00
CA VAL A 206 13.15 47.01 3.49
C VAL A 206 13.00 48.04 4.61
N TRP A 207 12.08 47.83 5.54
CA TRP A 207 11.88 48.74 6.68
C TRP A 207 13.12 48.82 7.58
N LEU A 208 13.73 47.67 7.89
CA LEU A 208 14.98 47.59 8.65
C LEU A 208 16.12 48.34 7.94
N PHE A 209 16.30 48.13 6.63
CA PHE A 209 17.33 48.83 5.85
C PHE A 209 17.16 50.36 5.76
N ILE A 210 15.95 50.88 5.96
CA ILE A 210 15.68 52.33 5.96
C ILE A 210 15.93 52.96 7.34
N HIS A 211 15.84 52.16 8.42
CA HIS A 211 15.92 52.63 9.80
C HIS A 211 17.22 52.23 10.52
N ASP A 212 18.14 51.55 9.83
CA ASP A 212 19.56 51.40 10.18
C ASP A 212 20.41 52.45 9.43
#